data_AF-A0A944YVN1-F1
#
_entry.id   AF-A0A944YVN1-F1
#
_cell.length_a   1.000
_cell.length_b   1.000
_cell.length_c   1.000
_cell.angle_alpha   90.00
_cell.angle_beta   90.00
_cell.angle_gamma   90.00
#
_symmetry.space_group_name_H-M   'P 1'
#
loop_
_entity.id
_entity.type
_entity.pdbx_description
1 polymer ?
#
loop_
_entity_poly.entity_id
_entity_poly.type
_entity_poly.pdbx_seq_one_letter_code
_entity_poly.pdbx_strand_id
1 'polypeptide(L)'
;MKKLNIYKIISLVALVVLFFILILPQTYNVNRKQKSEQCIKNMTTIYKAIQSYMNEREENFEGTARDLMRTNYLKTTYECPENGVGDKYFMHGNFETGEITVSCPHDEKFQDHILPESLTE
;
A
#
# COMPACT_ATOMS: atom_id res chain seq x y z
N MET A 1 -26.90 -4.77 53.14
CA MET A 1 -26.67 -4.40 51.72
C MET A 1 -26.03 -3.02 51.66
N LYS A 2 -24.74 -2.93 51.26
CA LYS A 2 -24.04 -1.63 51.17
C LYS A 2 -24.70 -0.78 50.08
N LYS A 3 -25.21 0.39 50.42
CA LYS A 3 -25.67 1.40 49.45
C LYS A 3 -24.47 1.75 48.58
N LEU A 4 -24.43 1.23 47.36
CA LEU A 4 -23.38 1.57 46.40
C LEU A 4 -23.51 3.06 46.12
N ASN A 5 -22.50 3.80 46.56
CA ASN A 5 -22.43 5.25 46.39
C ASN A 5 -22.44 5.54 44.88
N ILE A 6 -23.36 6.38 44.42
CA ILE A 6 -23.56 6.67 43.00
C ILE A 6 -22.28 7.16 42.32
N TYR A 7 -21.43 7.88 43.06
CA TYR A 7 -20.11 8.31 42.59
C TYR A 7 -19.15 7.14 42.31
N LYS A 8 -19.26 6.03 43.06
CA LYS A 8 -18.48 4.81 42.80
C LYS A 8 -18.95 4.10 41.54
N ILE A 9 -20.25 4.13 41.27
CA ILE A 9 -20.81 3.55 40.03
C ILE A 9 -20.35 4.36 38.82
N ILE A 10 -20.47 5.69 38.89
CA ILE A 10 -20.02 6.60 37.82
C ILE A 10 -18.52 6.44 37.56
N SER A 11 -17.70 6.39 38.62
CA SER A 11 -16.26 6.18 38.50
C SER A 11 -15.90 4.83 37.88
N LEU A 12 -16.62 3.76 38.22
CA LEU A 12 -16.43 2.44 37.62
C LEU A 12 -16.76 2.45 36.12
N VAL A 13 -17.89 3.07 35.74
CA VAL A 13 -18.31 3.18 34.33
C VAL A 13 -17.30 4.00 33.53
N ALA A 14 -16.83 5.14 34.07
CA ALA A 14 -15.82 5.96 33.42
C ALA A 14 -14.50 5.19 33.21
N LEU A 15 -14.09 4.37 34.18
CA LEU A 15 -12.90 3.52 34.08
C LEU A 15 -13.05 2.46 32.98
N VAL A 16 -14.21 1.82 32.87
CA VAL A 16 -14.50 0.83 31.82
C VAL A 16 -14.46 1.48 30.43
N VAL A 17 -15.08 2.65 30.26
CA VAL A 17 -15.07 3.40 28.98
C VAL A 17 -13.64 3.78 28.59
N LEU A 18 -12.83 4.24 29.56
CA LEU A 18 -11.43 4.58 29.32
C LEU A 18 -10.62 3.35 28.84
N PHE A 19 -10.83 2.19 29.47
CA PHE A 19 -10.20 0.93 29.07
C PHE A 19 -10.57 0.54 27.63
N PHE A 20 -11.84 0.69 27.23
CA PHE A 20 -12.26 0.39 25.86
C PHE A 20 -11.59 1.29 24.81
N ILE A 21 -11.47 2.59 25.08
CA ILE A 21 -10.81 3.54 24.18
C ILE A 21 -9.32 3.20 24.00
N LEU A 22 -8.66 2.73 25.07
CA LEU A 22 -7.24 2.40 25.05
C LEU A 22 -6.93 1.05 24.38
N ILE A 23 -7.87 0.08 24.41
CA ILE A 23 -7.66 -1.27 23.86
C ILE A 23 -8.00 -1.35 22.36
N LEU A 24 -9.01 -0.60 21.89
CA LEU A 24 -9.46 -0.61 20.48
C LEU A 24 -8.34 -0.44 19.41
N PRO A 25 -7.35 0.45 19.56
CA PRO A 25 -6.34 0.64 18.50
C PRO A 25 -5.36 -0.53 18.36
N GLN A 26 -5.28 -1.44 19.33
CA GLN A 26 -4.28 -2.53 19.31
C GLN A 26 -4.77 -3.81 18.60
N THR A 27 -6.09 -4.02 18.48
CA THR A 27 -6.66 -5.25 17.91
C THR A 27 -7.02 -5.11 16.43
N TYR A 28 -7.19 -3.90 15.92
CA TYR A 28 -7.24 -3.67 14.47
C TYR A 28 -5.82 -3.73 13.94
N ASN A 29 -5.55 -4.67 13.03
CA ASN A 29 -4.27 -4.81 12.34
C ASN A 29 -4.11 -3.70 11.27
N VAL A 30 -4.23 -2.43 11.71
CA VAL A 30 -4.17 -1.21 10.89
C VAL A 30 -2.88 -1.18 10.08
N ASN A 31 -1.80 -1.71 10.65
CA ASN A 31 -0.49 -1.77 10.01
C ASN A 31 -0.53 -2.59 8.71
N ARG A 32 -1.13 -3.79 8.70
CA ARG A 32 -1.24 -4.62 7.48
C ARG A 32 -2.06 -3.91 6.39
N LYS A 33 -3.18 -3.28 6.76
CA LYS A 33 -4.02 -2.55 5.80
C LYS A 33 -3.29 -1.35 5.21
N GLN A 34 -2.62 -0.57 6.06
CA GLN A 34 -1.82 0.59 5.63
C GLN A 34 -0.67 0.19 4.71
N LYS A 35 0.03 -0.90 5.01
CA LYS A 35 1.08 -1.43 4.14
C LYS A 35 0.53 -1.86 2.78
N SER A 36 -0.61 -2.53 2.75
CA SER A 36 -1.27 -2.90 1.49
C SER A 36 -1.67 -1.69 0.65
N GLU A 37 -2.32 -0.71 1.26
CA GLU A 37 -2.68 0.54 0.58
C GLU A 37 -1.43 1.27 0.04
N GLN A 38 -0.34 1.29 0.81
CA GLN A 38 0.92 1.90 0.38
C GLN A 38 1.58 1.13 -0.77
N CYS A 39 1.55 -0.21 -0.74
CA CYS A 39 2.04 -1.08 -1.80
C CYS A 39 1.29 -0.82 -3.12
N ILE A 40 -0.05 -0.83 -3.07
CA ILE A 40 -0.93 -0.54 -4.22
C ILE A 40 -0.67 0.85 -4.78
N LYS A 41 -0.51 1.86 -3.91
CA LYS A 41 -0.20 3.24 -4.31
C LYS A 41 1.15 3.34 -5.03
N ASN A 42 2.17 2.64 -4.52
CA ASN A 42 3.49 2.59 -5.15
C ASN A 42 3.40 1.94 -6.54
N MET A 43 2.74 0.78 -6.64
CA MET A 43 2.52 0.09 -7.91
C MET A 43 1.76 0.96 -8.92
N THR A 44 0.70 1.63 -8.49
CA THR A 44 -0.09 2.56 -9.33
C THR A 44 0.76 3.72 -9.86
N THR A 45 1.68 4.22 -9.04
CA THR A 45 2.56 5.32 -9.45
C THR A 45 3.57 4.85 -10.50
N ILE A 46 4.11 3.64 -10.33
CA ILE A 46 5.01 3.01 -11.32
C ILE A 46 4.26 2.73 -12.62
N TYR A 47 3.05 2.18 -12.54
CA TYR A 47 2.19 1.91 -13.69
C TYR A 47 1.98 3.17 -14.55
N LYS A 48 1.58 4.28 -13.91
CA LYS A 48 1.39 5.57 -14.60
C LYS A 48 2.68 6.10 -15.23
N ALA A 49 3.82 5.92 -14.56
CA ALA A 49 5.11 6.33 -15.10
C ALA A 49 5.49 5.54 -16.36
N ILE A 50 5.23 4.23 -16.37
CA ILE A 50 5.44 3.36 -17.54
C ILE A 50 4.48 3.74 -18.67
N GLN A 51 3.21 3.99 -18.36
CA GLN A 51 2.24 4.45 -19.34
C GLN A 51 2.67 5.76 -20.01
N SER A 52 3.13 6.75 -19.22
CA SER A 52 3.67 8.00 -19.77
C SER A 52 4.92 7.77 -20.62
N TYR A 53 5.83 6.91 -20.17
CA TYR A 53 7.03 6.55 -20.95
C TYR A 53 6.66 5.98 -22.32
N MET A 54 5.77 4.98 -22.34
CA MET A 54 5.35 4.30 -23.55
C MET A 54 4.59 5.24 -24.50
N ASN A 55 3.70 6.08 -23.96
CA ASN A 55 2.94 7.04 -24.76
C ASN A 55 3.82 8.14 -25.39
N GLU A 56 4.86 8.59 -24.68
CA GLU A 56 5.74 9.65 -25.18
C GLU A 56 6.83 9.15 -26.12
N ARG A 57 7.28 7.90 -25.93
CA ARG A 57 8.40 7.32 -26.69
C ARG A 57 7.97 6.32 -27.75
N GLU A 58 6.70 5.91 -27.73
CA GLU A 58 6.13 4.93 -28.64
C GLU A 58 6.92 3.61 -28.65
N GLU A 59 7.45 3.20 -27.49
CA GLU A 59 8.30 2.03 -27.33
C GLU A 59 7.98 1.23 -26.05
N ASN A 60 8.35 -0.05 -26.07
CA ASN A 60 8.21 -0.95 -24.91
C ASN A 60 9.09 -0.49 -23.74
N PHE A 61 8.65 -0.78 -22.53
CA PHE A 61 9.43 -0.57 -21.31
C PHE A 61 9.92 -1.90 -20.72
N GLU A 62 11.23 -2.14 -20.79
CA GLU A 62 11.90 -3.33 -20.21
C GLU A 62 12.92 -2.96 -19.12
N GLY A 63 12.80 -1.75 -18.56
CA GLY A 63 13.74 -1.19 -17.60
C GLY A 63 13.38 -1.41 -16.14
N THR A 64 14.12 -0.73 -15.26
CA THR A 64 13.90 -0.70 -13.81
C THR A 64 13.30 0.63 -13.37
N ALA A 65 12.84 0.73 -12.12
CA ALA A 65 12.43 2.02 -11.53
C ALA A 65 13.55 3.08 -11.58
N ARG A 66 14.84 2.67 -11.61
CA ARG A 66 15.96 3.61 -11.77
C ARG A 66 16.02 4.18 -13.19
N ASP A 67 15.64 3.40 -14.19
CA ASP A 67 15.57 3.88 -15.57
C ASP A 67 14.47 4.92 -15.70
N LEU A 68 13.28 4.65 -15.16
CA LEU A 68 12.19 5.63 -15.12
C LEU A 68 12.58 6.92 -14.39
N MET A 69 13.36 6.82 -13.31
CA MET A 69 13.94 7.99 -12.63
C MET A 69 14.93 8.75 -13.52
N ARG A 70 15.86 8.05 -14.16
CA ARG A 70 16.86 8.66 -15.06
C ARG A 70 16.21 9.37 -16.23
N THR A 71 15.09 8.84 -16.72
CA THR A 71 14.28 9.44 -17.78
C THR A 71 13.20 10.40 -17.28
N ASN A 72 13.18 10.71 -15.98
CA ASN A 72 12.28 11.69 -15.34
C ASN A 72 10.77 11.35 -15.39
N TYR A 73 10.41 10.09 -15.63
CA TYR A 73 9.01 9.60 -15.50
C TYR A 73 8.66 9.21 -14.06
N LEU A 74 9.67 8.97 -13.22
CA LEU A 74 9.51 8.67 -11.80
C LEU A 74 10.38 9.60 -10.96
N LYS A 75 9.85 10.15 -9.87
CA LYS A 75 10.63 11.06 -9.00
C LYS A 75 11.61 10.33 -8.08
N THR A 76 11.23 9.14 -7.62
CA THR A 76 11.96 8.33 -6.64
C THR A 76 11.70 6.86 -6.87
N THR A 77 12.64 5.99 -6.49
CA THR A 77 12.37 4.55 -6.44
C THR A 77 11.47 4.23 -5.24
N TYR A 78 10.50 3.35 -5.45
CA TYR A 78 9.62 2.86 -4.39
C TYR A 78 10.07 1.46 -3.94
N GLU A 79 9.84 1.16 -2.67
CA GLU A 79 10.13 -0.14 -2.06
C GLU A 79 8.84 -0.79 -1.56
N CYS A 80 8.86 -2.10 -1.39
CA CYS A 80 7.77 -2.84 -0.77
C CYS A 80 7.68 -2.49 0.73
N PRO A 81 6.50 -2.12 1.26
CA PRO A 81 6.33 -1.81 2.68
C PRO A 81 6.32 -3.05 3.59
N GLU A 82 6.24 -4.26 3.01
CA GLU A 82 6.24 -5.52 3.79
C GLU A 82 7.62 -6.03 4.15
N ASN A 83 8.64 -5.82 3.30
CA ASN A 83 10.01 -6.23 3.55
C ASN A 83 10.97 -5.09 3.20
N GLY A 84 11.88 -4.80 4.12
CA GLY A 84 12.72 -3.61 4.11
C GLY A 84 13.71 -3.54 2.94
N VAL A 85 14.16 -2.31 2.69
CA VAL A 85 15.27 -1.82 1.84
C VAL A 85 15.76 -2.81 0.77
N GLY A 86 15.39 -2.55 -0.49
CA GLY A 86 15.88 -3.29 -1.66
C GLY A 86 14.85 -4.10 -2.43
N ASP A 87 13.70 -4.41 -1.82
CA ASP A 87 12.60 -5.10 -2.48
C ASP A 87 11.84 -4.16 -3.42
N LYS A 88 12.24 -4.20 -4.69
CA LYS A 88 11.66 -3.40 -5.77
C LYS A 88 10.59 -4.20 -6.51
N TYR A 89 9.63 -3.45 -7.05
CA TYR A 89 8.56 -3.99 -7.88
C TYR A 89 9.12 -4.55 -9.20
N PHE A 90 8.54 -5.65 -9.67
CA PHE A 90 8.74 -6.11 -11.05
C PHE A 90 7.82 -5.31 -11.95
N MET A 91 8.31 -4.95 -13.14
CA MET A 91 7.59 -4.06 -14.02
C MET A 91 7.95 -4.30 -15.49
N HIS A 92 6.95 -4.23 -16.36
CA HIS A 92 7.09 -4.36 -17.80
C HIS A 92 5.98 -3.57 -18.49
N GLY A 93 6.24 -3.05 -19.69
CA GLY A 93 5.24 -2.40 -20.52
C GLY A 93 5.42 -2.75 -21.99
N ASN A 94 4.36 -3.21 -22.63
CA ASN A 94 4.33 -3.56 -24.04
C ASN A 94 3.47 -2.55 -24.81
N PHE A 95 4.09 -1.74 -25.66
CA PHE A 95 3.44 -0.65 -26.39
C PHE A 95 2.54 -1.14 -27.51
N GLU A 96 2.89 -2.26 -28.16
CA GLU A 96 2.09 -2.83 -29.24
C GLU A 96 0.71 -3.32 -28.76
N THR A 97 0.67 -3.86 -27.54
CA THR A 97 -0.56 -4.39 -26.91
C THR A 97 -1.20 -3.39 -25.94
N GLY A 98 -0.44 -2.41 -25.45
CA GLY A 98 -0.84 -1.51 -24.37
C GLY A 98 -0.77 -2.15 -22.97
N GLU A 99 -0.31 -3.39 -22.86
CA GLU A 99 -0.26 -4.12 -21.59
C GLU A 99 0.86 -3.58 -20.69
N ILE A 100 0.53 -3.21 -19.46
CA ILE A 100 1.49 -2.77 -18.45
C ILE A 100 1.34 -3.66 -17.23
N THR A 101 2.40 -4.40 -16.90
CA THR A 101 2.44 -5.28 -15.74
C THR A 101 3.31 -4.64 -14.67
N VAL A 102 2.78 -4.48 -13.46
CA VAL A 102 3.56 -4.10 -12.28
C VAL A 102 3.17 -5.05 -11.15
N SER A 103 4.13 -5.76 -10.57
CA SER A 103 3.86 -6.73 -9.51
C SER A 103 4.74 -6.51 -8.28
N CYS A 104 4.16 -6.85 -7.13
CA CYS A 104 4.84 -6.83 -5.83
C CYS A 104 5.82 -8.01 -5.75
N PRO A 105 7.03 -7.83 -5.19
CA PRO A 105 8.00 -8.92 -5.05
C PRO A 105 7.58 -10.03 -4.06
N HIS A 106 6.53 -9.81 -3.28
CA HIS A 106 5.98 -10.76 -2.31
C HIS A 106 4.50 -11.06 -2.56
N ASP A 107 4.05 -11.02 -3.81
CA ASP A 107 2.69 -11.38 -4.21
C ASP A 107 2.28 -12.79 -3.72
N GLU A 108 3.19 -13.77 -3.76
CA GLU A 108 2.97 -15.13 -3.26
C GLU A 108 2.64 -15.19 -1.76
N LYS A 109 3.16 -14.25 -0.96
CA LYS A 109 2.95 -14.19 0.49
C LYS A 109 1.79 -13.28 0.88
N PHE A 110 1.43 -12.34 0.02
CA PHE A 110 0.42 -11.32 0.31
C PHE A 110 -0.50 -11.13 -0.89
N GLN A 111 -1.53 -11.98 -0.97
CA GLN A 111 -2.55 -11.96 -2.03
C GLN A 111 -3.38 -10.67 -2.06
N ASP A 112 -3.26 -9.80 -1.05
CA ASP A 112 -3.94 -8.50 -0.98
C ASP A 112 -3.14 -7.36 -1.65
N HIS A 113 -1.97 -7.64 -2.24
CA HIS A 113 -1.13 -6.66 -2.94
C HIS A 113 -1.24 -6.78 -4.46
N ILE A 114 -2.47 -6.71 -4.97
CA ILE A 114 -2.75 -6.77 -6.40
C ILE A 114 -3.19 -5.38 -6.85
N LEU A 115 -2.72 -4.94 -8.02
CA LEU A 115 -3.23 -3.73 -8.65
C LEU A 115 -4.74 -3.87 -8.90
N PRO A 116 -5.55 -2.86 -8.59
CA PRO A 116 -6.97 -2.91 -8.89
C PRO A 116 -7.18 -2.98 -10.41
N GLU A 117 -8.05 -3.89 -10.86
CA GLU A 117 -8.39 -4.13 -12.27
C GLU A 117 -8.81 -2.85 -13.01
N SER A 118 -9.35 -1.87 -12.29
CA SER A 118 -9.74 -0.56 -12.82
C SER A 118 -8.61 0.26 -13.47
N LEU A 119 -7.35 -0.12 -13.25
CA LEU A 119 -6.19 0.52 -13.88
C LEU A 119 -5.67 -0.23 -15.10
N THR A 120 -6.01 -1.51 -15.23
CA THR A 120 -5.56 -2.43 -16.29
C THR A 120 -6.61 -2.65 -17.39
N GLU A 121 -7.82 -2.10 -17.23
CA GLU A 121 -8.91 -2.08 -18.23
C GLU A 121 -8.92 -0.79 -19.07
#